data_AF-A0A3D2RQM8-F1
#
_entry.id   AF-A0A3D2RQM8-F1
#
_cell.length_a   1.000
_cell.length_b   1.000
_cell.length_c   1.000
_cell.angle_alpha   90.00
_cell.angle_beta   90.00
_cell.angle_gamma   90.00
#
_symmetry.space_group_name_H-M   'P 1'
#
loop_
_entity.id
_entity.type
_entity.pdbx_description
1 polymer ?
#
loop_
_entity_poly.entity_id
_entity_poly.type
_entity_poly.pdbx_seq_one_letter_code
_entity_poly.pdbx_strand_id
1 'polypeptide(L)' 'DRFGVISENMEGAAAAQVCLLYGTPFVEIRGISNIVEARNPASWDIPTATGISQSATLAYLESRS' A
#
# COMPACT_ATOMS: atom_id res chain seq x y z
N ASP A 1 4.62 -3.42 -19.09
CA ASP A 1 6.06 -3.64 -18.85
C ASP A 1 6.92 -2.46 -18.43
N ARG A 2 6.64 -1.21 -18.80
CA ARG A 2 7.58 -0.09 -18.53
C ARG A 2 7.96 0.14 -17.06
N PHE A 3 7.12 -0.25 -16.10
CA PHE A 3 7.31 0.07 -14.67
C PHE A 3 7.32 -1.14 -13.72
N GLY A 4 7.19 -2.37 -14.23
CA GLY A 4 7.15 -3.57 -13.37
C GLY A 4 6.09 -3.53 -12.27
N VAL A 5 4.92 -2.94 -12.57
CA VAL A 5 3.85 -2.67 -11.58
C VAL A 5 3.31 -3.97 -10.99
N ILE A 6 3.27 -4.06 -9.67
CA ILE A 6 2.69 -5.20 -8.92
C ILE A 6 1.36 -4.85 -8.22
N SER A 7 1.03 -3.56 -8.07
CA SER A 7 -0.22 -3.06 -7.50
C SER A 7 -0.45 -1.60 -7.88
N GLU A 8 -1.70 -1.11 -7.79
CA GLU A 8 -2.09 0.28 -8.02
C GLU A 8 -2.87 0.87 -6.82
N ASN A 9 -2.86 2.20 -6.72
CA ASN A 9 -3.60 3.05 -5.77
C ASN A 9 -3.34 4.52 -6.15
N MET A 10 -3.96 5.45 -5.43
CA MET A 10 -3.96 6.87 -5.83
C MET A 10 -3.03 7.73 -4.96
N GLU A 11 -2.65 7.28 -3.77
CA GLU A 11 -2.02 8.11 -2.74
C GLU A 11 -0.51 7.88 -2.59
N GLY A 12 -0.03 6.65 -2.78
CA GLY A 12 1.32 6.27 -2.35
C GLY A 12 2.46 6.97 -3.09
N ALA A 13 2.31 7.18 -4.39
CA ALA A 13 3.29 7.94 -5.17
C ALA A 13 3.40 9.39 -4.69
N ALA A 14 2.28 10.02 -4.36
CA ALA A 14 2.25 11.38 -3.84
C ALA A 14 2.87 11.46 -2.44
N ALA A 15 2.54 10.52 -1.55
CA ALA A 15 3.13 10.44 -0.21
C ALA A 15 4.65 10.24 -0.26
N ALA A 16 5.13 9.29 -1.07
CA ALA A 16 6.55 9.05 -1.28
C ALA A 16 7.29 10.29 -1.80
N GLN A 17 6.69 11.00 -2.77
CA GLN A 17 7.25 12.23 -3.33
C GLN A 17 7.40 13.32 -2.26
N VAL A 18 6.39 13.53 -1.41
CA VAL A 18 6.45 14.51 -0.33
C VAL A 18 7.52 14.13 0.70
N CYS A 19 7.57 12.88 1.14
CA CYS A 19 8.61 12.41 2.07
C CYS A 19 10.02 12.61 1.49
N LEU A 20 10.21 12.35 0.20
CA LEU A 20 11.47 12.60 -0.50
C LEU A 20 11.84 14.09 -0.49
N LEU A 21 10.89 14.99 -0.76
CA LEU A 21 11.11 16.44 -0.75
C LEU A 21 11.58 16.96 0.63
N TYR A 22 11.11 16.36 1.71
CA TYR A 22 11.43 16.78 3.08
C TYR A 22 12.48 15.89 3.77
N GLY A 23 13.11 14.95 3.05
CA GLY A 23 14.13 14.05 3.63
C GLY A 23 13.60 13.13 4.74
N THR A 24 12.31 12.80 4.72
CA THR A 24 11.66 11.94 5.72
C THR A 24 11.71 10.47 5.27
N PRO A 25 12.18 9.52 6.10
CA PRO A 25 12.10 8.10 5.78
C PRO A 25 10.67 7.66 5.49
N PHE A 26 10.48 6.91 4.41
CA PHE A 26 9.16 6.46 3.95
C PHE A 26 9.17 4.95 3.72
N VAL A 27 8.12 4.28 4.20
CA VAL A 27 7.80 2.90 3.91
C VAL A 27 6.31 2.82 3.65
N GLU A 28 5.91 2.00 2.67
CA GLU A 28 4.53 1.79 2.33
C GLU A 28 4.18 0.31 2.38
N ILE A 29 3.13 -0.01 3.14
CA ILE A 29 2.61 -1.37 3.32
C ILE A 29 1.19 -1.38 2.77
N ARG A 30 0.89 -2.35 1.89
CA ARG A 30 -0.40 -2.47 1.21
C ARG A 30 -0.99 -3.85 1.38
N GLY A 31 -2.26 -3.90 1.78
CA GLY A 31 -3.12 -5.05 1.53
C GLY A 31 -3.76 -4.91 0.14
N ILE A 32 -3.87 -6.02 -0.59
CA ILE A 32 -4.50 -6.04 -1.90
C ILE A 32 -5.99 -6.34 -1.72
N SER A 33 -6.85 -5.38 -2.07
CA SER A 33 -8.32 -5.52 -1.95
C SER A 33 -8.96 -6.23 -3.14
N ASN A 34 -8.31 -6.21 -4.29
CA ASN A 34 -8.81 -6.77 -5.54
C ASN A 34 -7.71 -6.93 -6.59
N ILE A 35 -7.99 -7.73 -7.60
CA ILE A 35 -7.22 -7.74 -8.86
C ILE A 35 -7.70 -6.56 -9.71
N VAL A 36 -6.78 -5.93 -10.44
CA VAL A 36 -7.10 -4.80 -11.32
C VAL A 36 -7.91 -5.32 -12.52
N GLU A 37 -9.14 -4.83 -12.62
CA GLU A 37 -10.09 -5.14 -13.68
C GLU A 37 -10.98 -3.91 -13.95
N ALA A 38 -12.08 -4.06 -14.69
CA ALA A 38 -13.05 -3.00 -14.83
C ALA A 38 -13.56 -2.56 -13.45
N ARG A 39 -13.59 -1.25 -13.20
CA ARG A 39 -13.88 -0.69 -11.88
C ARG A 39 -15.21 -1.23 -11.33
N ASN A 40 -15.12 -2.11 -10.33
CA ASN A 40 -16.25 -2.69 -9.61
C ASN A 40 -15.98 -2.64 -8.10
N PRO A 41 -16.43 -1.59 -7.39
CA PRO A 41 -16.18 -1.47 -5.94
C PRO A 41 -16.77 -2.63 -5.10
N ALA A 42 -17.76 -3.36 -5.63
CA ALA A 42 -18.34 -4.49 -4.92
C ALA A 42 -17.43 -5.73 -4.88
N SER A 43 -16.40 -5.81 -5.74
CA SER A 43 -15.41 -6.90 -5.71
C SER A 43 -14.25 -6.63 -4.73
N TRP A 44 -14.25 -5.49 -4.05
CA TRP A 44 -13.16 -5.10 -3.16
C TRP A 44 -13.36 -5.66 -1.75
N ASP A 45 -12.44 -6.51 -1.30
CA ASP A 45 -12.39 -6.97 0.09
C ASP A 45 -11.55 -6.02 0.94
N ILE A 46 -12.11 -4.84 1.18
CA ILE A 46 -11.46 -3.78 1.98
C ILE A 46 -11.19 -4.22 3.43
N PRO A 47 -12.13 -4.89 4.14
CA PRO A 47 -11.88 -5.32 5.52
C PRO A 47 -10.65 -6.24 5.63
N THR A 48 -10.55 -7.26 4.75
CA THR A 48 -9.42 -8.19 4.78
C THR A 48 -8.11 -7.51 4.42
N ALA A 49 -8.10 -6.71 3.34
CA ALA A 49 -6.89 -5.98 2.91
C ALA A 49 -6.37 -5.05 4.02
N THR A 50 -7.28 -4.33 4.68
CA THR A 50 -6.93 -3.45 5.79
C THR A 50 -6.39 -4.24 6.97
N GLY A 51 -7.05 -5.32 7.38
CA GLY A 51 -6.61 -6.15 8.51
C GLY A 51 -5.21 -6.73 8.30
N ILE A 52 -4.92 -7.30 7.12
CA ILE A 52 -3.60 -7.85 6.80
C ILE A 52 -2.55 -6.74 6.77
N SER A 53 -2.86 -5.57 6.21
CA SER A 53 -1.93 -4.44 6.17
C SER A 53 -1.56 -3.93 7.58
N GLN A 54 -2.51 -3.93 8.51
CA GLN A 54 -2.29 -3.57 9.91
C GLN A 54 -1.39 -4.59 10.60
N SER A 55 -1.67 -5.89 10.46
CA SER A 55 -0.82 -6.95 11.03
C SER A 55 0.61 -6.89 10.49
N ALA A 56 0.79 -6.67 9.19
CA ALA A 56 2.12 -6.52 8.59
C ALA A 56 2.84 -5.27 9.11
N THR A 57 2.12 -4.17 9.34
CA THR A 57 2.68 -2.94 9.91
C THR A 57 3.17 -3.16 11.33
N LEU A 58 2.38 -3.83 12.18
CA LEU A 58 2.79 -4.17 13.55
C LEU A 58 4.05 -5.05 13.56
N ALA A 59 4.06 -6.12 12.76
CA ALA A 59 5.22 -7.01 12.65
C ALA A 59 6.49 -6.26 12.20
N TYR A 60 6.36 -5.32 11.25
CA TYR A 60 7.46 -4.48 10.81
C TYR A 60 7.98 -3.57 11.93
N LEU A 61 7.10 -2.95 12.72
CA LEU A 61 7.49 -2.09 13.84
C LEU A 61 8.20 -2.89 14.95
N GLU A 62 7.67 -4.07 15.31
CA GLU A 62 8.26 -4.97 16.31
C GLU A 62 9.63 -5.49 15.87
N SER A 63 9.85 -5.74 14.57
CA SER A 63 11.16 -6.15 14.06
C SER A 63 12.25 -5.08 14.16
N ARG A 64 11.87 -3.85 14.52
CA ARG A 64 12.77 -2.68 14.62
C ARG A 64 12.97 -2.18 16.05
N SER A 65 12.28 -2.78 17.03
CA SER A 65 12.49 -2.52 18.47
C SER A 65 13.64 -3.33 19.06
#